data_AF-A0A9D3RKG5-F1
#
_entry.id   AF-A0A9D3RKG5-F1
#
_cell.length_a   1.000
_cell.length_b   1.000
_cell.length_c   1.000
_cell.angle_alpha   90.00
_cell.angle_beta   90.00
_cell.angle_gamma   90.00
#
_symmetry.space_group_name_H-M   'P 1'
#
loop_
_entity.id
_entity.type
_entity.pdbx_description
1 polymer ?
#
loop_
_entity_poly.entity_id
_entity_poly.type
_entity_poly.pdbx_seq_one_letter_code
_entity_poly.pdbx_strand_id
1 'polypeptide(L)'
;MPKLVGVNNGDPGDPDVKEKRDKIREMMKHAWDSYRQYGWGHNELKPLAKKGHSTNIFGNSQLGATIVDALDTLYIMGLHSEFKDGQEWVEQHLDFSGNVEVSVFEVNIRFIGGLLAAYYLSGQEVFKVKAVQLAEKLLPAFNTPTGIPWAMVNLKSGVGRNWGWASAGSSILAEFGTLHMEFVHLTYLTGNPVYYQKVMHIRKLLAKMERPNGLYPNYLNPRTGRWGQHHTSVGAWATASTSTCSKPG
;
A
#
# COMPACT_ATOMS: atom_id res chain seq x y z
N MET A 1 -9.77 6.20 19.15
CA MET A 1 -9.88 4.96 18.35
C MET A 1 -11.30 4.83 17.84
N PRO A 2 -11.51 4.43 16.57
CA PRO A 2 -12.83 3.98 16.15
C PRO A 2 -13.21 2.73 16.94
N LYS A 3 -14.49 2.58 17.27
CA LYS A 3 -15.00 1.34 17.86
C LYS A 3 -14.95 0.27 16.78
N LEU A 4 -14.10 -0.74 16.96
CA LEU A 4 -14.10 -1.92 16.11
C LEU A 4 -15.43 -2.66 16.25
N VAL A 5 -16.04 -2.97 15.11
CA VAL A 5 -17.27 -3.77 15.01
C VAL A 5 -16.92 -5.02 14.22
N GLY A 6 -17.39 -6.19 14.68
CA GLY A 6 -17.23 -7.45 13.93
C GLY A 6 -15.87 -8.14 14.02
N VAL A 7 -15.03 -7.79 15.01
CA VAL A 7 -13.71 -8.43 15.22
C VAL A 7 -13.75 -9.69 16.10
N ASN A 8 -14.86 -9.92 16.82
CA ASN A 8 -15.01 -11.06 17.73
C ASN A 8 -16.24 -11.91 17.36
N ASN A 9 -16.15 -13.22 17.63
CA ASN A 9 -17.27 -14.18 17.67
C ASN A 9 -17.94 -14.49 16.32
N GLY A 10 -17.18 -15.05 15.37
CA GLY A 10 -17.68 -15.53 14.09
C GLY A 10 -17.41 -17.02 13.83
N ASP A 11 -17.32 -17.85 14.87
CA ASP A 11 -17.15 -19.30 14.68
C ASP A 11 -18.31 -19.83 13.83
N PRO A 12 -18.05 -20.42 12.64
CA PRO A 12 -19.12 -20.99 11.83
C PRO A 12 -19.85 -22.06 12.62
N GLY A 13 -21.19 -22.02 12.62
CA GLY A 13 -21.99 -23.06 13.26
C GLY A 13 -21.90 -24.42 12.55
N ASP A 14 -21.54 -24.42 11.26
CA ASP A 14 -21.32 -25.62 10.45
C ASP A 14 -19.90 -26.19 10.68
N PRO A 15 -19.77 -27.44 11.14
CA PRO A 15 -18.48 -28.10 11.37
C PRO A 15 -17.56 -28.14 10.14
N ASP A 16 -18.09 -28.35 8.93
CA ASP A 16 -17.30 -28.42 7.70
C ASP A 16 -16.71 -27.04 7.34
N VAL A 17 -17.50 -25.98 7.53
CA VAL A 17 -17.02 -24.60 7.33
C VAL A 17 -15.95 -24.25 8.36
N LYS A 18 -16.10 -24.71 9.60
CA LYS A 18 -15.10 -24.52 10.65
C LYS A 18 -13.79 -25.24 10.32
N GLU A 19 -13.84 -26.50 9.90
CA GLU A 19 -12.65 -27.26 9.49
C GLU A 19 -11.92 -26.58 8.32
N LYS A 20 -12.65 -26.15 7.29
CA LYS A 20 -12.08 -25.42 6.14
C LYS A 20 -11.42 -24.11 6.54
N ARG A 21 -12.04 -23.33 7.43
CA ARG A 21 -11.47 -22.09 7.97
C ARG A 21 -10.19 -22.38 8.75
N ASP A 22 -10.22 -23.38 9.62
CA ASP A 22 -9.07 -23.75 10.45
C ASP A 22 -7.90 -24.24 9.58
N LYS A 23 -8.20 -24.90 8.46
CA LYS A 23 -7.17 -25.27 7.47
C LYS A 23 -6.51 -24.05 6.81
N ILE A 24 -7.28 -23.00 6.49
CA ILE A 24 -6.73 -21.74 5.97
C ILE A 24 -5.82 -21.06 7.00
N ARG A 25 -6.22 -21.08 8.28
CA ARG A 25 -5.38 -20.58 9.39
C ARG A 25 -4.08 -21.36 9.52
N GLU A 26 -4.12 -22.69 9.39
CA GLU A 26 -2.93 -23.54 9.35
C GLU A 26 -2.00 -23.18 8.18
N MET A 27 -2.55 -22.94 6.99
CA MET A 27 -1.77 -22.51 5.81
C MET A 27 -1.10 -21.15 6.03
N MET A 28 -1.80 -20.18 6.63
CA MET A 28 -1.22 -18.89 6.98
C MET A 28 -0.07 -19.07 7.98
N LYS A 29 -0.27 -19.87 9.01
CA LYS A 29 0.78 -20.17 9.99
C LYS A 29 1.99 -20.83 9.35
N HIS A 30 1.79 -21.81 8.45
CA HIS A 30 2.87 -22.44 7.71
C HIS A 30 3.69 -21.43 6.87
N ALA A 31 2.99 -20.51 6.18
CA ALA A 31 3.63 -19.47 5.39
C ALA A 31 4.42 -18.48 6.28
N TRP A 32 3.81 -18.03 7.38
CA TRP A 32 4.43 -17.13 8.35
C TRP A 32 5.66 -17.75 9.01
N ASP A 33 5.56 -18.97 9.52
CA ASP A 33 6.65 -19.66 10.21
C ASP A 33 7.84 -19.86 9.25
N SER A 34 7.55 -20.20 7.98
CA SER A 34 8.58 -20.32 6.94
C SER A 34 9.24 -18.97 6.60
N TYR A 35 8.47 -17.90 6.49
CA TYR A 35 9.00 -16.55 6.30
C TYR A 35 9.85 -16.12 7.50
N ARG A 36 9.36 -16.33 8.72
CA ARG A 36 10.04 -16.02 9.97
C ARG A 36 11.38 -16.75 10.08
N GLN A 37 11.45 -17.98 9.59
CA GLN A 37 12.67 -18.79 9.62
C GLN A 37 13.70 -18.38 8.56
N TYR A 38 13.26 -18.10 7.32
CA TYR A 38 14.17 -18.00 6.17
C TYR A 38 14.25 -16.62 5.50
N GLY A 39 13.34 -15.71 5.84
CA GLY A 39 13.17 -14.41 5.18
C GLY A 39 12.93 -13.25 6.14
N TRP A 40 13.13 -13.41 7.45
CA TRP A 40 12.83 -12.37 8.43
C TRP A 40 13.50 -11.04 8.11
N GLY A 41 12.70 -9.97 8.09
CA GLY A 41 13.13 -8.61 7.73
C GLY A 41 13.28 -8.34 6.23
N HIS A 42 13.38 -9.37 5.39
CA HIS A 42 13.33 -9.21 3.94
C HIS A 42 11.91 -8.89 3.46
N ASN A 43 11.80 -8.32 2.26
CA ASN A 43 10.49 -7.95 1.73
C ASN A 43 9.62 -9.17 1.44
N GLU A 44 10.22 -10.26 0.93
CA GLU A 44 9.55 -11.50 0.53
C GLU A 44 10.43 -12.73 0.83
N LEU A 45 9.88 -13.94 0.65
CA LEU A 45 10.57 -15.22 0.78
C LEU A 45 10.69 -15.92 -0.59
N LYS A 46 11.85 -16.52 -0.89
CA LYS A 46 11.99 -17.55 -1.92
C LYS A 46 11.84 -18.93 -1.26
N PRO A 47 10.65 -19.55 -1.29
CA PRO A 47 10.36 -20.74 -0.46
C PRO A 47 11.19 -21.95 -0.87
N LEU A 48 11.39 -22.19 -2.17
CA LEU A 48 12.20 -23.31 -2.66
C LEU A 48 13.69 -23.15 -2.32
N ALA A 49 14.19 -21.91 -2.38
CA ALA A 49 15.59 -21.60 -2.10
C ALA A 49 15.86 -21.29 -0.62
N LYS A 50 14.82 -21.27 0.22
CA LYS A 50 14.87 -20.95 1.66
C LYS A 50 15.70 -19.71 1.98
N LYS A 51 15.45 -18.61 1.26
CA LYS A 51 16.16 -17.34 1.46
C LYS A 51 15.26 -16.13 1.24
N GLY A 52 15.60 -15.02 1.89
CA GLY A 52 14.95 -13.74 1.68
C GLY A 52 15.05 -13.23 0.24
N HIS A 53 14.05 -12.44 -0.15
CA HIS A 53 13.99 -11.73 -1.41
C HIS A 53 13.64 -10.26 -1.18
N SER A 54 14.46 -9.38 -1.73
CA SER A 54 14.15 -7.96 -1.83
C SER A 54 13.96 -7.66 -3.31
N THR A 55 12.72 -7.37 -3.71
CA THR A 55 12.38 -6.94 -5.06
C THR A 55 12.82 -5.50 -5.29
N ASN A 56 13.10 -5.14 -6.55
CA ASN A 56 13.51 -3.78 -6.91
C ASN A 56 12.43 -2.71 -6.66
N ILE A 57 11.18 -3.11 -6.41
CA ILE A 57 10.02 -2.22 -6.22
C ILE A 57 10.13 -1.41 -4.92
N PHE A 58 10.76 -1.99 -3.90
CA PHE A 58 11.09 -1.33 -2.63
C PHE A 58 12.58 -0.91 -2.59
N GLY A 59 13.20 -0.84 -3.76
CA GLY A 59 14.64 -0.74 -3.93
C GLY A 59 15.40 -1.90 -3.29
N ASN A 60 16.69 -1.69 -3.04
CA ASN A 60 17.53 -2.69 -2.37
C ASN A 60 17.34 -2.70 -0.84
N SER A 61 16.33 -2.01 -0.31
CA SER A 61 16.09 -1.90 1.13
C SER A 61 15.26 -3.07 1.65
N GLN A 62 15.61 -3.54 2.84
CA GLN A 62 14.89 -4.57 3.58
C GLN A 62 13.87 -3.86 4.49
N LEU A 63 12.69 -3.57 3.93
CA LEU A 63 11.62 -2.87 4.65
C LEU A 63 10.64 -3.85 5.32
N GLY A 64 10.83 -5.16 5.17
CA GLY A 64 9.94 -6.15 5.80
C GLY A 64 8.51 -6.12 5.25
N ALA A 65 8.33 -5.96 3.93
CA ALA A 65 7.00 -5.88 3.31
C ALA A 65 6.05 -7.01 3.75
N THR A 66 6.52 -8.26 3.76
CA THR A 66 5.72 -9.41 4.23
C THR A 66 5.33 -9.29 5.72
N ILE A 67 6.16 -8.68 6.56
CA ILE A 67 5.81 -8.44 7.97
C ILE A 67 4.61 -7.51 8.03
N VAL A 68 4.70 -6.36 7.37
CA VAL A 68 3.66 -5.32 7.42
C VAL A 68 2.36 -5.79 6.76
N ASP A 69 2.44 -6.44 5.59
CA ASP A 69 1.27 -6.95 4.86
C ASP A 69 0.54 -8.07 5.61
N ALA A 70 1.22 -8.81 6.49
CA ALA A 70 0.61 -9.93 7.22
C ALA A 70 -0.08 -9.51 8.53
N LEU A 71 0.19 -8.31 9.07
CA LEU A 71 -0.23 -7.93 10.42
C LEU A 71 -1.75 -8.03 10.63
N ASP A 72 -2.53 -7.47 9.70
CA ASP A 72 -3.99 -7.50 9.81
C ASP A 72 -4.53 -8.94 9.73
N THR A 73 -3.98 -9.75 8.82
CA THR A 73 -4.33 -11.15 8.60
C THR A 73 -4.02 -12.00 9.83
N LEU A 74 -2.83 -11.83 10.42
CA LEU A 74 -2.46 -12.51 11.67
C LEU A 74 -3.41 -12.12 12.80
N TYR A 75 -3.77 -10.83 12.89
CA TYR A 75 -4.68 -10.33 13.92
C TYR A 75 -6.08 -10.94 13.80
N ILE A 76 -6.69 -10.91 12.61
CA ILE A 76 -8.05 -11.44 12.38
C ILE A 76 -8.12 -12.97 12.51
N MET A 77 -7.01 -13.67 12.25
CA MET A 77 -6.91 -15.12 12.44
C MET A 77 -6.62 -15.53 13.90
N GLY A 78 -6.53 -14.57 14.83
CA GLY A 78 -6.20 -14.84 16.23
C GLY A 78 -4.79 -15.39 16.43
N LEU A 79 -3.86 -15.11 15.51
CA LEU A 79 -2.44 -15.44 15.60
C LEU A 79 -1.70 -14.29 16.31
N HIS A 80 -2.11 -14.02 17.56
CA HIS A 80 -1.67 -12.82 18.29
C HIS A 80 -0.20 -12.85 18.73
N SER A 81 0.38 -14.04 18.91
CA SER A 81 1.82 -14.20 19.14
C SER A 81 2.63 -13.73 17.94
N GLU A 82 2.26 -14.20 16.74
CA GLU A 82 2.89 -13.85 15.47
C GLU A 82 2.70 -12.37 15.15
N PHE A 83 1.51 -11.83 15.44
CA PHE A 83 1.24 -10.40 15.34
C PHE A 83 2.19 -9.58 16.22
N LYS A 84 2.41 -10.02 17.47
CA LYS A 84 3.31 -9.34 18.42
C LYS A 84 4.76 -9.37 17.92
N ASP A 85 5.24 -10.49 17.39
CA ASP A 85 6.56 -10.57 16.77
C ASP A 85 6.73 -9.56 15.63
N GLY A 86 5.70 -9.43 14.78
CA GLY A 86 5.66 -8.43 13.71
C GLY A 86 5.65 -6.99 14.23
N GLN A 87 4.87 -6.72 15.28
CA GLN A 87 4.81 -5.42 15.94
C GLN A 87 6.18 -5.00 16.49
N GLU A 88 6.86 -5.89 17.21
CA GLU A 88 8.19 -5.64 17.77
C GLU A 88 9.22 -5.35 16.67
N TRP A 89 9.13 -6.07 15.54
CA TRP A 89 9.99 -5.80 14.39
C TRP A 89 9.71 -4.42 13.77
N VAL A 90 8.44 -4.05 13.58
CA VAL A 90 8.04 -2.73 13.07
C VAL A 90 8.54 -1.61 13.97
N GLU A 91 8.46 -1.78 15.28
CA GLU A 91 8.93 -0.79 16.24
C GLU A 91 10.45 -0.59 16.15
N GLN A 92 11.20 -1.69 16.13
CA GLN A 92 12.66 -1.66 16.29
C GLN A 92 13.43 -1.51 14.96
N HIS A 93 12.89 -1.99 13.84
CA HIS A 93 13.66 -2.19 12.61
C HIS A 93 13.09 -1.47 11.38
N LEU A 94 11.79 -1.15 11.36
CA LEU A 94 11.19 -0.48 10.20
C LEU A 94 11.66 0.98 10.12
N ASP A 95 12.58 1.27 9.20
CA ASP A 95 13.15 2.60 8.99
C ASP A 95 13.00 3.08 7.53
N PHE A 96 12.57 4.33 7.39
CA PHE A 96 12.35 5.03 6.12
C PHE A 96 13.38 6.14 5.86
N SER A 97 14.47 6.21 6.65
CA SER A 97 15.54 7.20 6.50
C SER A 97 16.54 6.88 5.38
N GLY A 98 16.49 5.65 4.86
CA GLY A 98 17.39 5.13 3.84
C GLY A 98 17.37 5.93 2.53
N ASN A 99 18.53 6.03 1.87
CA ASN A 99 18.65 6.61 0.53
C ASN A 99 18.22 5.58 -0.53
N VAL A 100 16.92 5.29 -0.55
CA VAL A 100 16.33 4.28 -1.44
C VAL A 100 15.19 4.90 -2.24
N GLU A 101 15.09 4.47 -3.50
CA GLU A 101 13.95 4.79 -4.35
C GLU A 101 12.90 3.69 -4.24
N VAL A 102 11.64 4.09 -4.07
CA VAL A 102 10.51 3.18 -3.90
C VAL A 102 9.37 3.55 -4.83
N SER A 103 8.56 2.56 -5.21
CA SER A 103 7.28 2.81 -5.88
C SER A 103 6.28 3.43 -4.88
N VAL A 104 5.73 4.59 -5.24
CA VAL A 104 4.75 5.33 -4.42
C VAL A 104 3.47 4.50 -4.27
N PHE A 105 3.02 3.86 -5.35
CA PHE A 105 1.82 3.04 -5.35
C PHE A 105 1.97 1.81 -4.45
N GLU A 106 3.04 1.03 -4.62
CA GLU A 106 3.25 -0.22 -3.87
C GLU A 106 3.46 0.06 -2.38
N VAL A 107 4.23 1.10 -2.05
CA VAL A 107 4.42 1.50 -0.65
C VAL A 107 3.12 2.02 -0.03
N ASN A 108 2.28 2.72 -0.79
CA ASN A 108 0.99 3.17 -0.29
C ASN A 108 0.07 1.98 0.05
N ILE A 109 -0.17 1.08 -0.90
CA ILE A 109 -1.16 0.01 -0.70
C ILE A 109 -0.69 -1.07 0.29
N ARG A 110 0.61 -1.36 0.34
CA ARG A 110 1.17 -2.41 1.20
C ARG A 110 1.52 -1.88 2.58
N PHE A 111 2.36 -0.86 2.64
CA PHE A 111 2.87 -0.35 3.92
C PHE A 111 1.88 0.59 4.60
N ILE A 112 1.45 1.67 3.94
CA ILE A 112 0.50 2.60 4.58
C ILE A 112 -0.83 1.89 4.84
N GLY A 113 -1.35 1.14 3.86
CA GLY A 113 -2.53 0.30 4.02
C GLY A 113 -2.41 -0.69 5.19
N GLY A 114 -1.36 -1.52 5.20
CA GLY A 114 -1.14 -2.54 6.25
C GLY A 114 -0.94 -1.93 7.65
N LEU A 115 -0.16 -0.85 7.77
CA LEU A 115 0.04 -0.15 9.04
C LEU A 115 -1.26 0.50 9.55
N LEU A 116 -2.05 1.12 8.66
CA LEU A 116 -3.36 1.68 9.05
C LEU A 116 -4.32 0.58 9.48
N ALA A 117 -4.38 -0.55 8.76
CA ALA A 117 -5.21 -1.69 9.13
C ALA A 117 -4.80 -2.25 10.50
N ALA A 118 -3.51 -2.47 10.73
CA ALA A 118 -2.96 -2.92 12.00
C ALA A 118 -3.28 -1.93 13.14
N TYR A 119 -3.18 -0.62 12.89
CA TYR A 119 -3.56 0.41 13.87
C TYR A 119 -5.05 0.32 14.22
N TYR A 120 -5.93 0.25 13.23
CA TYR A 120 -7.36 0.21 13.47
C TYR A 120 -7.79 -1.05 14.22
N LEU A 121 -7.20 -2.21 13.91
CA LEU A 121 -7.50 -3.49 14.54
C LEU A 121 -6.93 -3.62 15.95
N SER A 122 -5.68 -3.20 16.17
CA SER A 122 -4.98 -3.44 17.43
C SER A 122 -5.00 -2.25 18.40
N GLY A 123 -5.21 -1.03 17.88
CA GLY A 123 -5.07 0.20 18.64
C GLY A 123 -3.62 0.61 18.95
N GLN A 124 -2.62 -0.10 18.43
CA GLN A 124 -1.22 0.16 18.77
C GLN A 124 -0.68 1.38 18.02
N GLU A 125 -0.37 2.46 18.76
CA GLU A 125 0.02 3.76 18.18
C GLU A 125 1.28 3.68 17.30
N VAL A 126 2.18 2.71 17.53
CA VAL A 126 3.38 2.51 16.69
C VAL A 126 3.04 2.41 15.20
N PHE A 127 1.95 1.73 14.85
CA PHE A 127 1.56 1.57 13.45
C PHE A 127 1.10 2.88 12.82
N LYS A 128 0.32 3.68 13.56
CA LYS A 128 -0.08 5.02 13.14
C LYS A 128 1.14 5.91 12.93
N VAL A 129 2.06 5.94 13.89
CA VAL A 129 3.29 6.75 13.81
C VAL A 129 4.09 6.38 12.56
N LYS A 130 4.34 5.09 12.32
CA LYS A 130 5.08 4.62 11.13
C LYS A 130 4.33 4.94 9.83
N ALA A 131 3.00 4.80 9.79
CA ALA A 131 2.20 5.13 8.61
C ALA A 131 2.32 6.62 8.24
N VAL A 132 2.24 7.50 9.25
CA VAL A 132 2.37 8.96 9.06
C VAL A 132 3.78 9.33 8.60
N GLN A 133 4.82 8.76 9.24
CA GLN A 133 6.22 8.97 8.83
C GLN A 133 6.43 8.60 7.36
N LEU A 134 5.91 7.46 6.93
CA LEU A 134 6.02 7.03 5.54
C LEU A 134 5.24 7.94 4.59
N ALA A 135 4.02 8.33 4.96
CA ALA A 135 3.20 9.22 4.16
C ALA A 135 3.86 10.58 3.92
N GLU A 136 4.51 11.16 4.94
CA GLU A 136 5.28 12.40 4.82
C GLU A 136 6.42 12.25 3.79
N LYS A 137 7.10 11.10 3.76
CA LYS A 137 8.14 10.80 2.77
C LYS A 137 7.59 10.65 1.34
N LEU A 138 6.30 10.34 1.17
CA LEU A 138 5.67 10.24 -0.14
C LEU A 138 5.14 11.58 -0.67
N LEU A 139 4.94 12.59 0.19
CA LEU A 139 4.43 13.91 -0.25
C LEU A 139 5.26 14.57 -1.37
N PRO A 140 6.61 14.48 -1.41
CA PRO A 140 7.40 15.00 -2.51
C PRO A 140 7.06 14.39 -3.88
N ALA A 141 6.49 13.18 -3.94
CA ALA A 141 6.10 12.58 -5.21
C ALA A 141 5.06 13.43 -5.95
N PHE A 142 4.23 14.19 -5.23
CA PHE A 142 3.20 15.07 -5.79
C PHE A 142 3.73 16.44 -6.22
N ASN A 143 5.04 16.69 -6.09
CA ASN A 143 5.66 17.95 -6.52
C ASN A 143 5.89 17.93 -8.03
N THR A 144 4.79 17.97 -8.77
CA THR A 144 4.74 18.06 -10.23
C THR A 144 3.89 19.26 -10.63
N PRO A 145 4.08 19.83 -11.85
CA PRO A 145 3.28 20.96 -12.31
C PRO A 145 1.77 20.69 -12.25
N THR A 146 1.35 19.44 -12.47
CA THR A 146 -0.08 19.06 -12.46
C THR A 146 -0.57 18.57 -11.11
N GLY A 147 0.31 18.26 -10.16
CA GLY A 147 -0.02 17.58 -8.91
C GLY A 147 -0.29 16.07 -9.07
N ILE A 148 -0.18 15.50 -10.27
CA ILE A 148 -0.16 14.04 -10.48
C ILE A 148 1.18 13.51 -10.01
N PRO A 149 1.23 12.51 -9.11
CA PRO A 149 2.48 12.07 -8.51
C PRO A 149 3.38 11.34 -9.50
N TRP A 150 4.68 11.40 -9.22
CA TRP A 150 5.67 10.50 -9.80
C TRP A 150 5.41 9.04 -9.37
N ALA A 151 5.73 8.09 -10.23
CA ALA A 151 5.62 6.65 -9.94
C ALA A 151 6.58 6.21 -8.82
N MET A 152 7.79 6.80 -8.81
CA MET A 152 8.84 6.51 -7.84
C MET A 152 9.30 7.77 -7.13
N VAL A 153 9.72 7.61 -5.87
CA VAL A 153 10.30 8.68 -5.06
C VAL A 153 11.46 8.13 -4.22
N ASN A 154 12.51 8.92 -4.08
CA ASN A 154 13.58 8.62 -3.13
C ASN A 154 13.20 9.09 -1.71
N LEU A 155 13.21 8.19 -0.73
CA LEU A 155 12.77 8.46 0.64
C LEU A 155 13.66 9.44 1.42
N LYS A 156 14.92 9.62 0.98
CA LYS A 156 15.85 10.56 1.60
C LYS A 156 15.84 11.92 0.91
N SER A 157 16.00 11.96 -0.41
CA SER A 157 16.12 13.21 -1.17
C SER A 157 14.79 13.81 -1.60
N GLY A 158 13.70 13.03 -1.61
CA GLY A 158 12.39 13.45 -2.13
C GLY A 158 12.34 13.61 -3.65
N VAL A 159 13.42 13.27 -4.36
CA VAL A 159 13.45 13.33 -5.84
C VAL A 159 12.56 12.22 -6.39
N GLY A 160 11.60 12.59 -7.24
CA GLY A 160 10.69 11.65 -7.89
C GLY A 160 10.92 11.53 -9.40
N ARG A 161 10.56 10.37 -9.95
CA ARG A 161 10.61 10.10 -11.39
C ARG A 161 9.55 9.06 -11.80
N ASN A 162 9.27 8.99 -13.10
CA ASN A 162 8.46 7.92 -13.67
C ASN A 162 9.31 6.75 -14.16
N TRP A 163 8.67 5.63 -14.45
CA TRP A 163 9.30 4.46 -15.04
C TRP A 163 9.93 4.81 -16.40
N GLY A 164 11.16 4.34 -16.65
CA GLY A 164 11.87 4.65 -17.89
C GLY A 164 11.18 4.12 -19.15
N TRP A 165 10.37 3.07 -19.02
CA TRP A 165 9.59 2.47 -20.11
C TRP A 165 8.18 3.09 -20.25
N ALA A 166 7.74 3.94 -19.31
CA ALA A 166 6.40 4.51 -19.37
C ALA A 166 6.27 5.51 -20.53
N SER A 167 5.14 5.43 -21.24
CA SER A 167 4.87 6.22 -22.44
C SER A 167 5.08 7.72 -22.17
N ALA A 168 6.00 8.34 -22.91
CA ALA A 168 6.33 9.77 -22.80
C ALA A 168 6.64 10.25 -21.36
N GLY A 169 7.20 9.38 -20.52
CA GLY A 169 7.48 9.68 -19.11
C GLY A 169 6.21 9.95 -18.30
N SER A 170 5.09 9.31 -18.66
CA SER A 170 3.80 9.47 -17.99
C SER A 170 3.70 8.68 -16.68
N SER A 171 2.83 9.15 -15.80
CA SER A 171 2.40 8.43 -14.61
C SER A 171 1.25 7.49 -15.00
N ILE A 172 1.06 6.44 -14.21
CA ILE A 172 0.14 5.34 -14.53
C ILE A 172 -1.15 5.49 -13.76
N LEU A 173 -2.29 5.36 -14.45
CA LEU A 173 -3.63 5.62 -13.90
C LEU A 173 -3.93 4.81 -12.64
N ALA A 174 -3.66 3.50 -12.62
CA ALA A 174 -3.83 2.69 -11.42
C ALA A 174 -2.91 3.12 -10.27
N GLU A 175 -1.68 3.57 -10.57
CA GLU A 175 -0.73 3.96 -9.52
C GLU A 175 -1.20 5.22 -8.79
N PHE A 176 -1.44 6.31 -9.52
CA PHE A 176 -1.88 7.55 -8.88
C PHE A 176 -3.37 7.56 -8.50
N GLY A 177 -4.18 6.69 -9.12
CA GLY A 177 -5.60 6.55 -8.80
C GLY A 177 -5.89 5.73 -7.54
N THR A 178 -4.90 4.98 -7.03
CA THR A 178 -5.05 4.09 -5.87
C THR A 178 -4.22 4.58 -4.69
N LEU A 179 -4.40 5.86 -4.37
CA LEU A 179 -3.84 6.50 -3.18
C LEU A 179 -4.94 7.02 -2.24
N HIS A 180 -6.20 6.95 -2.69
CA HIS A 180 -7.27 7.77 -2.14
C HIS A 180 -7.66 7.34 -0.73
N MET A 181 -7.88 6.04 -0.51
CA MET A 181 -8.38 5.54 0.78
C MET A 181 -7.36 5.79 1.89
N GLU A 182 -6.10 5.45 1.64
CA GLU A 182 -5.01 5.58 2.60
C GLU A 182 -4.79 7.05 2.98
N PHE A 183 -4.77 7.96 2.00
CA PHE A 183 -4.58 9.39 2.24
C PHE A 183 -5.78 10.06 2.93
N VAL A 184 -7.01 9.60 2.68
CA VAL A 184 -8.20 10.03 3.43
C VAL A 184 -8.06 9.63 4.90
N HIS A 185 -7.71 8.37 5.18
CA HIS A 185 -7.53 7.90 6.55
C HIS A 185 -6.35 8.58 7.25
N LEU A 186 -5.25 8.89 6.54
CA LEU A 186 -4.16 9.69 7.09
C LEU A 186 -4.63 11.08 7.53
N THR A 187 -5.45 11.75 6.72
CA THR A 187 -6.06 13.04 7.09
C THR A 187 -6.94 12.90 8.33
N TYR A 188 -7.79 11.87 8.37
CA TYR A 188 -8.66 11.61 9.50
C TYR A 188 -7.89 11.37 10.81
N LEU A 189 -6.80 10.60 10.77
CA LEU A 189 -6.01 10.25 11.95
C LEU A 189 -5.07 11.35 12.44
N THR A 190 -4.59 12.20 11.53
CA THR A 190 -3.61 13.26 11.85
C THR A 190 -4.24 14.63 12.00
N GLY A 191 -5.44 14.85 11.44
CA GLY A 191 -6.03 16.18 11.27
C GLY A 191 -5.35 17.03 10.19
N ASN A 192 -4.29 16.53 9.53
CA ASN A 192 -3.57 17.27 8.50
C ASN A 192 -4.28 17.14 7.14
N PRO A 193 -4.86 18.22 6.59
CA PRO A 193 -5.65 18.16 5.36
C PRO A 193 -4.81 17.90 4.11
N VAL A 194 -3.47 17.96 4.19
CA VAL A 194 -2.59 17.85 3.02
C VAL A 194 -2.83 16.54 2.27
N TYR A 195 -3.00 15.41 2.97
CA TYR A 195 -3.15 14.10 2.34
C TYR A 195 -4.45 14.04 1.50
N TYR A 196 -5.58 14.43 2.10
CA TYR A 196 -6.87 14.51 1.42
C TYR A 196 -6.81 15.47 0.22
N GLN A 197 -6.20 16.64 0.40
CA GLN A 197 -6.06 17.62 -0.68
C GLN A 197 -5.29 17.08 -1.88
N LYS A 198 -4.21 16.32 -1.67
CA LYS A 198 -3.44 15.69 -2.77
C LYS A 198 -4.30 14.74 -3.60
N VAL A 199 -5.02 13.82 -2.97
CA VAL A 199 -5.82 12.82 -3.69
C VAL A 199 -7.12 13.38 -4.27
N MET A 200 -7.69 14.41 -3.65
CA MET A 200 -8.83 15.14 -4.21
C MET A 200 -8.44 15.99 -5.41
N HIS A 201 -7.23 16.55 -5.41
CA HIS A 201 -6.71 17.27 -6.57
C HIS A 201 -6.64 16.37 -7.80
N ILE A 202 -6.14 15.13 -7.64
CA ILE A 202 -6.15 14.10 -8.71
C ILE A 202 -7.58 13.89 -9.25
N ARG A 203 -8.57 13.67 -8.36
CA ARG A 203 -9.96 13.47 -8.76
C ARG A 203 -10.53 14.67 -9.53
N LYS A 204 -10.30 15.88 -9.03
CA LYS A 204 -10.76 17.12 -9.68
C LYS A 204 -10.11 17.32 -11.05
N LEU A 205 -8.84 16.96 -11.20
CA LEU A 205 -8.13 17.02 -12.48
C LEU A 205 -8.75 16.03 -13.47
N LEU A 206 -8.85 14.75 -13.09
CA LEU A 206 -9.42 13.69 -13.93
C LEU A 206 -10.87 13.96 -14.35
N ALA A 207 -11.68 14.57 -13.48
CA ALA A 207 -13.07 14.93 -13.79
C ALA A 207 -13.21 16.03 -14.85
N LYS A 208 -12.20 16.90 -14.99
CA LYS A 208 -12.16 17.99 -15.98
C LYS A 208 -11.54 17.57 -17.32
N MET A 209 -10.86 16.44 -17.36
CA MET A 209 -10.20 15.95 -18.56
C MET A 209 -11.21 15.34 -19.53
N GLU A 210 -10.99 15.59 -20.82
CA GLU A 210 -11.71 14.85 -21.87
C GLU A 210 -11.34 13.37 -21.80
N ARG A 211 -12.35 12.51 -21.96
CA ARG A 211 -12.22 11.05 -21.90
C ARG A 211 -12.47 10.49 -23.30
N PRO A 212 -11.43 10.07 -24.03
CA PRO A 212 -11.60 9.49 -25.35
C PRO A 212 -12.58 8.32 -25.29
N ASN A 213 -13.70 8.40 -26.02
CA ASN A 213 -14.77 7.41 -26.02
C ASN A 213 -15.37 7.12 -24.62
N GLY A 214 -15.30 8.07 -23.68
CA GLY A 214 -15.74 7.88 -22.30
C GLY A 214 -14.78 7.05 -21.43
N LEU A 215 -13.61 6.69 -21.97
CA LEU A 215 -12.62 5.85 -21.32
C LEU A 215 -11.46 6.68 -20.73
N TYR A 216 -10.80 6.13 -19.71
CA TYR A 216 -9.61 6.71 -19.11
C TYR A 216 -8.36 6.01 -19.65
N PRO A 217 -7.50 6.72 -20.41
CA PRO A 217 -6.19 6.19 -20.79
C PRO A 217 -5.32 5.88 -19.57
N ASN A 218 -4.49 4.84 -19.68
CA ASN A 218 -3.64 4.38 -18.59
C ASN A 218 -2.46 5.31 -18.28
N TYR A 219 -2.14 6.25 -19.17
CA TYR A 219 -0.95 7.10 -19.07
C TYR A 219 -1.34 8.57 -19.02
N LEU A 220 -0.92 9.28 -17.97
CA LEU A 220 -1.11 10.72 -17.82
C LEU A 220 0.23 11.40 -17.55
N ASN A 221 0.61 12.36 -18.39
CA ASN A 221 1.88 13.06 -18.21
C ASN A 221 1.80 14.04 -17.02
N PRO A 222 2.62 13.89 -15.96
CA PRO A 222 2.50 14.70 -14.75
C PRO A 222 3.03 16.13 -14.92
N ARG A 223 3.73 16.44 -16.03
CA ARG A 223 4.21 17.79 -16.34
C ARG A 223 3.21 18.57 -17.19
N THR A 224 2.59 17.93 -18.16
CA THR A 224 1.71 18.60 -19.14
C THR A 224 0.22 18.41 -18.86
N GLY A 225 -0.16 17.40 -18.09
CA GLY A 225 -1.56 17.08 -17.80
C GLY A 225 -2.31 16.55 -19.02
N ARG A 226 -1.59 15.99 -20.00
CA ARG A 226 -2.17 15.38 -21.20
C ARG A 226 -2.08 13.86 -21.13
N TRP A 227 -3.08 13.19 -21.69
CA TRP A 227 -3.04 11.76 -21.89
C TRP A 227 -1.84 11.38 -22.76
N GLY A 228 -1.18 10.28 -22.39
CA GLY A 228 -0.16 9.62 -23.20
C GLY A 228 -0.82 8.74 -24.27
N GLN A 229 -0.27 7.56 -24.52
CA GLN A 229 -0.92 6.58 -25.37
C GLN A 229 -2.34 6.25 -24.88
N HIS A 230 -3.30 6.21 -25.80
CA HIS A 230 -4.71 5.89 -25.54
C HIS A 230 -4.95 4.40 -25.32
N HIS A 231 -4.06 3.73 -24.59
CA HIS A 231 -4.28 2.38 -24.11
C HIS A 231 -5.20 2.43 -22.89
N THR A 232 -6.35 1.78 -23.00
CA THR A 232 -7.32 1.62 -21.91
C THR A 232 -7.38 0.15 -21.54
N SER A 233 -7.42 -0.14 -20.24
CA SER A 233 -7.66 -1.49 -19.73
C SER A 233 -8.62 -1.41 -18.55
N VAL A 234 -9.25 -2.53 -18.20
CA VAL A 234 -9.90 -2.74 -16.88
C VAL A 234 -9.13 -3.73 -16.00
N GLY A 235 -8.09 -4.35 -16.55
CA GLY A 235 -7.13 -5.22 -15.86
C GLY A 235 -5.92 -4.44 -15.33
N ALA A 236 -4.74 -5.07 -15.31
CA ALA A 236 -3.49 -4.43 -14.91
C ALA A 236 -3.38 -3.02 -15.53
N TRP A 237 -2.83 -2.07 -14.76
CA TRP A 237 -2.71 -0.64 -15.07
C TRP A 237 -3.97 0.22 -14.85
N ALA A 238 -5.14 -0.37 -14.60
CA ALA A 238 -6.39 0.36 -14.35
C ALA A 238 -7.29 -0.19 -13.22
N THR A 239 -7.24 -1.48 -12.87
CA THR A 239 -8.20 -2.10 -11.93
C THR A 239 -8.26 -1.43 -10.56
N ALA A 240 -7.10 -1.01 -10.03
CA ALA A 240 -7.04 -0.48 -8.68
C ALA A 240 -7.69 0.92 -8.58
N SER A 241 -7.61 1.73 -9.63
CA SER A 241 -8.24 3.07 -9.66
C SER A 241 -9.76 2.97 -9.81
N THR A 242 -10.27 2.06 -10.65
CA THR A 242 -11.73 1.82 -10.77
C THR A 242 -12.32 1.27 -9.47
N SER A 243 -11.61 0.33 -8.82
CA SER A 243 -12.01 -0.22 -7.51
C SER A 243 -12.00 0.83 -6.40
N THR A 244 -11.08 1.80 -6.45
CA THR A 244 -11.03 2.90 -5.47
C THR A 244 -12.16 3.91 -5.68
N CYS A 245 -12.65 4.07 -6.90
CA CYS A 245 -13.82 4.90 -7.19
C CYS A 245 -15.15 4.27 -6.76
N SER A 246 -15.25 2.93 -6.71
CA SER A 246 -16.46 2.23 -6.28
C SER A 246 -16.55 2.01 -4.76
N LYS A 247 -15.44 2.13 -4.03
CA LYS A 247 -15.43 2.05 -2.56
C LYS A 247 -16.03 3.34 -1.96
N PRO A 248 -17.10 3.26 -1.16
CA PRO A 248 -17.59 4.43 -0.42
C PRO A 248 -16.53 4.88 0.57
N GLY A 249 -16.24 6.19 0.57
CA GLY A 249 -15.30 6.83 1.49
C GLY A 249 -15.95 7.26 2.80
#